data_AF-H0GBA7-F1
#
_entry.id   AF-H0GBA7-F1
#
_cell.length_a   1.000
_cell.length_b   1.000
_cell.length_c   1.000
_cell.angle_alpha   90.00
_cell.angle_beta   90.00
_cell.angle_gamma   90.00
#
_symmetry.space_group_name_H-M   'P 1'
#
loop_
_entity.id
_entity.type
_entity.pdbx_description
1 polymer ?
#
loop_
_entity_poly.entity_id
_entity_poly.type
_entity_poly.pdbx_seq_one_letter_code
_entity_poly.pdbx_strand_id
1 'polypeptide(L)'
;MNPTSPLYFEAFLAECWKNGNRVGRHLFYDIKNRGHTGSRSNLERLLKGWREVENLQSDEPPPDMDVSEAVRDPDTGHMISSVVAAALCIKPRGRLIDRKAGKVNALKQGSTVFAIMRGLALRFNGILRSRSSEALD
;
A
#
# COMPACT_ATOMS: atom_id res chain seq x y z
N MET A 1 12.34 25.92 -25.94
CA MET A 1 11.40 25.16 -25.07
C MET A 1 11.08 26.00 -23.84
N ASN A 2 9.85 25.95 -23.35
CA ASN A 2 9.36 26.88 -22.31
C ASN A 2 9.61 26.34 -20.89
N PRO A 3 10.21 27.12 -19.97
CA PRO A 3 10.55 26.67 -18.61
C PRO A 3 9.31 26.38 -17.74
N THR A 4 8.12 26.75 -18.20
CA THR A 4 6.82 26.42 -17.59
C THR A 4 6.41 24.96 -17.85
N SER A 5 6.99 24.30 -18.86
CA SER A 5 6.75 22.89 -19.15
C SER A 5 7.75 22.01 -18.39
N PRO A 6 7.29 21.01 -17.61
CA PRO A 6 8.16 20.05 -16.95
C PRO A 6 9.04 19.26 -17.93
N LEU A 7 8.61 19.11 -19.18
CA LEU A 7 9.38 18.46 -20.25
C LEU A 7 10.69 19.20 -20.56
N TYR A 8 10.79 20.50 -20.27
CA TYR A 8 12.06 21.22 -20.37
C TYR A 8 13.16 20.59 -19.48
N PHE A 9 12.75 19.99 -18.36
CA PHE A 9 13.63 19.34 -17.39
C PHE A 9 13.61 17.81 -17.53
N GLU A 10 13.15 17.27 -18.66
CA GLU A 10 12.92 15.83 -18.85
C GLU A 10 14.17 15.00 -18.58
N ALA A 11 15.35 15.40 -19.09
CA ALA A 11 16.60 14.66 -18.88
C ALA A 11 16.93 14.50 -17.39
N PHE A 12 16.80 15.58 -16.61
CA PHE A 12 17.01 15.58 -15.17
C PHE A 12 15.95 14.74 -14.43
N LEU A 13 14.68 14.88 -14.83
CA LEU A 13 13.59 14.11 -14.24
C LEU A 13 13.74 12.61 -14.51
N ALA A 14 14.16 12.24 -15.72
CA ALA A 14 14.41 10.85 -16.11
C ALA A 14 15.58 10.24 -15.33
N GLU A 15 16.66 10.99 -15.10
CA GLU A 15 17.77 10.55 -14.25
C GLU A 15 17.33 10.34 -12.80
N CYS A 16 16.59 11.29 -12.23
CA CYS A 16 16.02 11.15 -10.87
C CYS A 16 15.07 9.95 -10.78
N TRP A 17 14.27 9.72 -11.83
CA TRP A 17 13.35 8.60 -11.92
C TRP A 17 14.09 7.26 -11.96
N LYS A 18 15.14 7.16 -12.77
CA LYS A 18 16.02 5.98 -12.83
C LYS A 18 16.74 5.71 -11.50
N ASN A 19 17.09 6.76 -10.77
CA ASN A 19 17.69 6.68 -9.44
C ASN A 19 16.66 6.41 -8.32
N GLY A 20 15.39 6.18 -8.67
CA GLY A 20 14.33 5.76 -7.75
C GLY A 20 13.54 6.89 -7.09
N ASN A 21 13.85 8.16 -7.35
CA ASN A 21 13.07 9.28 -6.81
C ASN A 21 11.78 9.48 -7.63
N ARG A 22 10.70 8.83 -7.18
CA ARG A 22 9.37 8.91 -7.81
C ARG A 22 8.42 9.87 -7.11
N VAL A 23 8.89 10.66 -6.15
CA VAL A 23 8.03 11.52 -5.32
C VAL A 23 7.85 12.87 -6.00
N GLY A 24 6.65 13.11 -6.58
CA GLY A 24 6.35 14.33 -7.34
C GLY A 24 6.60 15.63 -6.57
N ARG A 25 6.44 15.63 -5.24
CA ARG A 25 6.78 16.80 -4.38
C ARG A 25 8.28 17.11 -4.38
N HIS A 26 9.14 16.09 -4.31
CA HIS A 26 10.59 16.27 -4.31
C HIS A 26 11.05 16.76 -5.69
N LEU A 27 10.62 16.05 -6.73
CA LEU A 27 10.93 16.41 -8.12
C LEU A 27 10.46 17.84 -8.46
N PHE A 28 9.30 18.26 -7.97
CA PHE A 28 8.81 19.62 -8.15
C PHE A 28 9.71 20.67 -7.48
N TYR A 29 10.17 20.41 -6.27
CA TYR A 29 11.09 21.30 -5.56
C TYR A 29 12.43 21.41 -6.32
N ASP A 30 12.95 20.27 -6.79
CA ASP A 30 14.20 20.20 -7.53
C ASP A 30 14.15 20.97 -8.85
N ILE A 31 13.08 20.84 -9.64
CA ILE A 31 12.95 21.60 -10.89
C ILE A 31 12.65 23.08 -10.64
N LYS A 32 11.95 23.41 -9.53
CA LYS A 32 11.68 24.80 -9.16
C LYS A 32 12.97 25.55 -8.84
N ASN A 33 13.90 24.91 -8.13
CA ASN A 33 15.24 25.46 -7.86
C ASN A 33 16.08 25.64 -9.13
N ARG A 34 15.73 24.93 -10.21
CA ARG A 34 16.38 25.00 -11.53
C ARG A 34 15.68 25.97 -12.51
N GLY A 35 14.69 26.73 -12.03
CA GLY A 35 14.01 27.75 -12.82
C GLY A 35 12.66 27.32 -13.42
N HIS A 36 12.07 26.22 -12.97
CA HIS A 36 10.72 25.84 -13.38
C HIS A 36 9.68 26.84 -12.85
N THR A 37 8.89 27.41 -13.77
CA THR A 37 7.82 28.38 -13.46
C THR A 37 6.41 27.79 -13.58
N GLY A 38 6.30 26.50 -13.87
CA GLY A 38 5.03 25.79 -14.04
C GLY A 38 4.37 25.36 -12.72
N SER A 39 3.17 24.82 -12.85
CA SER A 39 2.41 24.28 -11.72
C SER A 39 2.78 22.82 -11.41
N ARG A 40 2.65 22.43 -10.14
CA ARG A 40 2.85 21.05 -9.71
C ARG A 40 1.93 20.07 -10.44
N SER A 41 0.68 20.46 -10.71
CA SER A 41 -0.27 19.62 -11.45
C SER A 41 0.22 19.27 -12.86
N ASN A 42 0.94 20.19 -13.52
CA ASN A 42 1.51 19.91 -14.84
C ASN A 42 2.62 18.85 -14.76
N LEU A 43 3.46 18.91 -13.72
CA LEU A 43 4.46 17.87 -13.44
C LEU A 43 3.78 16.53 -13.11
N GLU A 44 2.80 16.51 -12.21
CA GLU A 44 2.11 15.28 -11.82
C GLU A 44 1.44 14.58 -13.01
N ARG A 45 0.93 15.35 -13.99
CA ARG A 45 0.40 14.78 -15.25
C ARG A 45 1.47 14.09 -16.09
N LEU A 46 2.68 14.67 -16.18
CA LEU A 46 3.82 14.02 -16.86
C LEU A 46 4.21 12.73 -16.14
N LEU A 47 4.38 12.80 -14.81
CA LEU A 47 4.77 11.63 -14.00
C LEU A 47 3.71 10.52 -14.02
N LYS A 48 2.42 10.87 -14.13
CA LYS A 48 1.33 9.89 -14.30
C LYS A 48 1.54 9.05 -15.57
N GLY A 49 1.87 9.68 -16.69
CA GLY A 49 2.16 8.97 -17.94
C GLY A 49 3.35 8.02 -17.80
N TRP A 50 4.40 8.41 -17.07
CA TRP A 50 5.56 7.55 -16.83
C TRP A 50 5.21 6.32 -15.97
N ARG A 51 4.36 6.48 -14.94
CA ARG A 51 3.86 5.34 -14.15
C ARG A 51 2.99 4.40 -14.98
N GLU A 52 2.15 4.95 -15.85
CA GLU A 52 1.29 4.13 -16.71
C GLU A 52 2.12 3.31 -17.69
N VAL A 53 3.18 3.89 -18.28
CA VAL A 53 4.13 3.16 -19.15
C VAL A 53 4.88 2.08 -18.37
N GLU A 54 5.39 2.36 -17.17
CA GLU A 54 6.03 1.34 -16.32
C GLU A 54 5.05 0.21 -15.96
N ASN A 55 3.81 0.54 -15.59
CA ASN A 55 2.79 -0.45 -15.25
C ASN A 55 2.38 -1.33 -16.45
N LEU A 56 2.46 -0.80 -17.68
CA LEU A 56 2.20 -1.56 -18.90
C LEU A 56 3.41 -2.39 -19.35
N GLN A 57 4.64 -1.96 -19.02
CA GLN A 57 5.87 -2.68 -19.34
C GLN A 57 6.21 -3.77 -18.32
N SER A 58 5.71 -3.64 -17.09
CA SER A 58 5.58 -4.76 -16.15
C SER A 58 4.46 -5.69 -16.63
N ASP A 59 4.72 -6.41 -17.71
CA ASP A 59 3.99 -7.63 -18.11
C ASP A 59 4.45 -8.84 -17.26
N GLU A 60 5.14 -8.57 -16.15
CA GLU A 60 5.34 -9.53 -15.08
C GLU A 60 4.00 -9.67 -14.36
N PRO A 61 3.33 -10.85 -14.42
CA PRO A 61 2.15 -11.06 -13.62
C PRO A 61 2.53 -10.73 -12.17
N PRO A 62 1.70 -9.97 -11.43
CA PRO A 62 1.98 -9.70 -10.03
C PRO A 62 2.30 -11.04 -9.37
N PRO A 63 3.43 -11.15 -8.63
CA PRO A 63 3.95 -12.44 -8.17
C PRO A 63 2.80 -13.15 -7.49
N ASP A 64 2.31 -14.26 -8.07
CA ASP A 64 1.03 -14.94 -7.76
C ASP A 64 0.61 -14.62 -6.34
N MET A 65 -0.01 -13.45 -6.16
CA MET A 65 -0.61 -13.10 -4.91
C MET A 65 -1.90 -13.83 -5.09
N ASP A 66 -1.87 -15.12 -4.72
CA ASP A 66 -3.02 -15.97 -4.53
C ASP A 66 -4.15 -15.03 -4.20
N VAL A 67 -5.01 -14.78 -5.19
CA VAL A 67 -6.12 -13.85 -5.06
C VAL A 67 -7.04 -14.64 -4.17
N SER A 68 -6.70 -14.69 -2.87
CA SER A 68 -7.46 -15.35 -1.81
C SER A 68 -8.85 -14.83 -2.05
N GLU A 69 -9.73 -15.74 -2.45
CA GLU A 69 -11.07 -15.42 -2.89
C GLU A 69 -11.63 -14.37 -1.96
N ALA A 70 -12.04 -13.24 -2.52
CA ALA A 70 -12.37 -12.08 -1.72
C ALA A 70 -13.47 -12.43 -0.71
N VAL A 71 -13.06 -12.57 0.54
CA VAL A 71 -13.91 -13.12 1.60
C VAL A 71 -15.13 -12.23 1.78
N ARG A 72 -16.31 -12.83 1.75
CA ARG A 72 -17.58 -12.14 1.94
C ARG A 72 -17.92 -12.02 3.42
N ASP A 73 -18.52 -10.89 3.76
CA ASP A 73 -19.09 -10.64 5.06
C ASP A 73 -20.36 -11.51 5.25
N PRO A 74 -20.44 -12.36 6.27
CA PRO A 74 -21.58 -13.26 6.45
C PRO A 74 -22.90 -12.51 6.70
N ASP A 75 -22.88 -11.29 7.23
CA ASP A 75 -24.09 -10.54 7.56
C ASP A 75 -24.66 -9.78 6.36
N THR A 76 -23.80 -9.41 5.41
CA THR A 76 -24.16 -8.48 4.31
C THR A 76 -23.88 -9.03 2.92
N GLY A 77 -23.12 -10.13 2.79
CA GLY A 77 -22.71 -10.70 1.51
C GLY A 77 -21.73 -9.83 0.69
N HIS A 78 -21.32 -8.68 1.23
CA HIS A 78 -20.36 -7.78 0.57
C HIS A 78 -18.92 -8.28 0.77
N MET A 79 -18.04 -7.94 -0.17
CA MET A 79 -16.61 -8.22 -0.01
C MET A 79 -16.04 -7.47 1.19
N ILE A 80 -15.30 -8.17 2.03
CA ILE A 80 -14.53 -7.55 3.09
C ILE A 80 -13.32 -6.88 2.44
N SER A 81 -13.21 -5.56 2.57
CA SER A 81 -12.08 -4.83 2.00
C SER A 81 -10.76 -5.19 2.70
N SER A 82 -9.66 -5.08 1.97
CA SER A 82 -8.30 -5.32 2.49
C SER A 82 -7.99 -4.45 3.70
N VAL A 83 -8.44 -3.19 3.72
CA VAL A 83 -8.28 -2.27 4.85
C VAL A 83 -9.01 -2.78 6.10
N VAL A 84 -10.25 -3.27 5.93
CA VAL A 84 -11.03 -3.85 7.04
C VAL A 84 -10.37 -5.13 7.54
N ALA A 85 -9.91 -6.00 6.63
CA ALA A 85 -9.18 -7.20 6.98
C ALA A 85 -7.91 -6.86 7.79
N ALA A 86 -7.07 -5.93 7.32
CA ALA A 86 -5.87 -5.51 8.04
C ALA A 86 -6.17 -4.97 9.45
N ALA A 87 -7.21 -4.14 9.60
CA ALA A 87 -7.63 -3.62 10.89
C ALA A 87 -8.13 -4.73 11.84
N LEU A 88 -8.88 -5.70 11.31
CA LEU A 88 -9.34 -6.86 12.07
C LEU A 88 -8.19 -7.80 12.43
N CYS A 89 -7.16 -7.93 11.59
CA CYS A 89 -6.00 -8.80 11.80
C CYS A 89 -5.31 -8.54 13.14
N ILE A 90 -5.12 -7.26 13.50
CA ILE A 90 -4.43 -6.85 14.75
C ILE A 90 -5.37 -6.69 15.96
N LYS A 91 -6.70 -6.72 15.76
CA LYS A 91 -7.66 -6.42 16.83
C LYS A 91 -7.76 -7.59 17.83
N PRO A 92 -7.51 -7.39 19.14
CA PRO A 92 -7.61 -8.47 20.12
C PRO A 92 -9.05 -8.92 20.34
N ARG A 93 -9.22 -10.20 20.70
CA ARG A 93 -10.54 -10.86 20.83
C ARG A 93 -11.48 -10.15 21.81
N GLY A 94 -10.99 -9.75 23.00
CA GLY A 94 -11.79 -9.04 24.01
C GLY A 94 -12.21 -7.61 23.62
N ARG A 95 -11.85 -7.14 22.42
CA ARG A 95 -12.30 -5.85 21.86
C ARG A 95 -13.04 -6.01 20.52
N LEU A 96 -13.49 -7.22 20.20
CA LEU A 96 -14.38 -7.48 19.07
C LEU A 96 -15.83 -7.40 19.53
N ILE A 97 -16.64 -6.64 18.80
CA ILE A 97 -18.10 -6.69 18.88
C ILE A 97 -18.54 -7.93 18.08
N ASP A 98 -19.61 -8.62 18.47
CA ASP A 98 -20.05 -9.91 17.89
C ASP A 98 -20.07 -9.91 16.36
N ARG A 99 -20.61 -8.84 15.76
CA ARG A 99 -20.62 -8.63 14.30
C ARG A 99 -19.23 -8.68 13.66
N LYS A 100 -18.23 -8.10 14.32
CA LYS A 100 -16.83 -8.13 13.85
C LYS A 100 -16.17 -9.49 14.08
N ALA A 101 -16.62 -10.24 15.08
CA ALA A 101 -16.17 -11.62 15.30
C ALA A 101 -16.62 -12.54 14.15
N GLY A 102 -17.85 -12.36 13.65
CA GLY A 102 -18.34 -13.05 12.45
C GLY A 102 -17.43 -12.84 11.23
N LYS A 103 -17.08 -11.59 10.93
CA LYS A 103 -16.14 -11.26 9.83
C LYS A 103 -14.75 -11.88 10.03
N VAL A 104 -14.24 -11.90 11.26
CA VAL A 104 -12.95 -12.53 11.58
C VAL A 104 -13.01 -14.04 11.33
N ASN A 105 -14.12 -14.70 11.67
CA ASN A 105 -14.28 -16.13 11.42
C ASN A 105 -14.36 -16.42 9.92
N ALA A 106 -15.12 -15.63 9.17
CA ALA A 106 -15.17 -15.72 7.71
C ALA A 106 -13.78 -15.52 7.09
N LEU A 107 -13.02 -14.50 7.52
CA LEU A 107 -11.66 -14.25 7.02
C LEU A 107 -10.68 -15.38 7.34
N LYS A 108 -10.82 -16.05 8.48
CA LYS A 108 -9.98 -17.20 8.83
C LYS A 108 -10.30 -18.43 7.99
N GLN A 109 -11.57 -18.62 7.63
CA GLN A 109 -12.01 -19.74 6.79
C GLN A 109 -11.65 -19.52 5.32
N GLY A 110 -11.81 -18.29 4.82
CA GLY A 110 -11.56 -17.94 3.42
C GLY A 110 -10.13 -17.52 3.10
N SER A 111 -9.26 -17.30 4.09
CA SER A 111 -7.85 -16.97 3.86
C SER A 111 -6.93 -17.54 4.94
N THR A 112 -6.14 -18.53 4.54
CA THR A 112 -5.09 -19.14 5.38
C THR A 112 -4.04 -18.11 5.77
N VAL A 113 -3.64 -17.23 4.83
CA VAL A 113 -2.71 -16.12 5.07
C VAL A 113 -3.23 -15.19 6.17
N PHE A 114 -4.51 -14.81 6.12
CA PHE A 114 -5.11 -13.99 7.18
C PHE A 114 -5.06 -14.69 8.53
N ALA A 115 -5.38 -16.00 8.58
CA ALA A 115 -5.35 -16.76 9.82
C ALA A 115 -3.95 -16.80 10.45
N ILE A 116 -2.91 -17.02 9.63
CA ILE A 116 -1.50 -17.02 10.05
C ILE A 116 -1.10 -15.62 10.55
N MET A 117 -1.33 -14.58 9.75
CA MET A 117 -0.95 -13.21 10.09
C MET A 117 -1.62 -12.71 11.36
N ARG A 118 -2.90 -13.04 11.56
CA ARG A 118 -3.63 -12.72 12.79
C ARG A 118 -3.05 -13.45 14.00
N GLY A 119 -2.68 -14.71 13.85
CA GLY A 119 -2.02 -15.48 14.90
C GLY A 119 -0.70 -14.82 15.33
N LEU A 120 0.16 -14.50 14.37
CA LEU A 120 1.43 -13.81 14.59
C LEU A 120 1.23 -12.45 15.26
N ALA A 121 0.35 -11.60 14.69
CA ALA A 121 0.10 -10.26 15.21
C ALA A 121 -0.43 -10.27 16.64
N LEU A 122 -1.33 -11.20 16.99
CA LEU A 122 -1.88 -11.29 18.34
C LEU A 122 -0.86 -11.86 19.34
N ARG A 123 -0.02 -12.83 18.94
CA ARG A 123 1.08 -13.34 19.78
C ARG A 123 2.11 -12.25 20.06
N PHE A 124 2.56 -11.55 19.02
CA PHE A 124 3.49 -10.44 19.15
C PHE A 124 2.95 -9.34 20.07
N ASN A 125 1.68 -8.95 19.90
CA ASN A 125 1.02 -8.01 20.82
C ASN A 125 0.94 -8.51 22.27
N GLY A 126 0.81 -9.82 22.47
CA GLY A 126 0.86 -10.44 23.80
C GLY A 126 2.23 -10.26 24.44
N ILE A 127 3.29 -10.58 23.70
CA ILE A 127 4.68 -10.45 24.14
C ILE A 127 5.03 -8.99 24.49
N LEU A 128 4.64 -8.05 23.63
CA LEU A 128 4.85 -6.63 23.89
C LEU A 128 4.13 -6.14 25.16
N ARG A 129 2.97 -6.73 25.49
CA ARG A 129 2.23 -6.38 26.71
C ARG A 129 2.78 -7.05 27.96
N SER A 130 3.35 -8.24 27.87
CA SER A 130 3.98 -8.94 29.00
C SER A 130 5.37 -8.41 29.33
N ARG A 131 5.96 -7.56 28.48
CA ARG A 131 7.33 -7.02 28.62
C ARG A 131 8.39 -8.14 28.73
N SER A 132 8.08 -9.32 28.20
CA SER A 132 8.94 -10.51 28.23
C SER A 132 9.71 -10.61 26.90
N SER A 133 10.85 -9.93 26.80
CA SER A 133 11.69 -9.97 25.59
C SER A 133 12.22 -11.38 25.29
N GLU A 134 12.37 -12.21 26.32
CA GLU A 134 12.80 -13.62 26.22
C GLU A 134 11.86 -14.50 25.37
N ALA A 135 10.63 -14.06 25.12
CA ALA A 135 9.67 -14.77 24.26
C ALA A 135 9.81 -14.43 22.75
N LEU A 136 10.79 -13.58 22.39
CA LEU A 136 11.10 -13.20 21.00
C LEU A 136 12.31 -13.94 20.41
N ASP A 137 13.13 -14.58 21.26
CA ASP A 137 14.22 -15.48 20.85
C ASP A 137 13.69 -16.86 20.44
#